data_AF-A0A1B6D1Q3-F1
#
_entry.id   AF-A0A1B6D1Q3-F1
#
_cell.length_a   1.000
_cell.length_b   1.000
_cell.length_c   1.000
_cell.angle_alpha   90.00
_cell.angle_beta   90.00
_cell.angle_gamma   90.00
#
_symmetry.space_group_name_H-M   'P 1'
#
loop_
_entity.id
_entity.type
_entity.pdbx_description
1 polymer ?
#
loop_
_entity_poly.entity_id
_entity_poly.type
_entity_poly.pdbx_seq_one_letter_code
_entity_poly.pdbx_strand_id
1 'polypeptide(L)'
;AETPYPGMEPDEKFYNKLIEGYRMEKPHYASNDVYKVMLECWHEKPNLRPSFTELAERLGDMLENTVKSHYIDLNDPYIKLNEEFLAQEDYLSLIKAPNYTNWVPAKEEGYTVMRPSFSDAKESLELAPMLDQGN
;
A
#
# COMPACT_ATOMS: atom_id res chain seq x y z
N ALA A 1 20.32 0.94 12.92
CA ALA A 1 19.69 2.21 12.52
C ALA A 1 19.57 3.07 13.76
N GLU A 2 19.90 4.36 13.66
CA GLU A 2 19.72 5.30 14.76
C GLU A 2 18.28 5.84 14.78
N THR A 3 17.77 6.13 15.97
CA THR A 3 16.45 6.75 16.14
C THR A 3 16.53 8.23 15.72
N PRO A 4 15.59 8.74 14.90
CA PRO A 4 15.53 10.16 14.58
C PRO A 4 15.50 11.03 15.84
N TYR A 5 16.28 12.11 15.84
CA TYR A 5 16.41 13.06 16.96
C TYR A 5 16.83 12.38 18.28
N PRO A 6 18.01 11.73 18.32
CA PRO A 6 18.43 10.95 19.48
C PRO A 6 18.53 11.83 20.74
N GLY A 7 17.92 11.37 21.83
CA GLY A 7 17.94 12.06 23.13
C GLY A 7 16.96 13.24 23.25
N MET A 8 16.04 13.43 22.29
CA MET A 8 14.95 14.39 22.40
C MET A 8 13.60 13.69 22.60
N GLU A 9 12.89 14.11 23.64
CA GLU A 9 11.52 13.67 23.89
C GLU A 9 10.55 14.44 22.97
N PRO A 10 9.45 13.81 22.48
CA PRO A 10 8.47 14.44 21.60
C PRO A 10 7.51 15.36 22.39
N ASP A 11 8.07 16.37 23.06
CA ASP A 11 7.36 17.35 23.88
C ASP A 11 7.19 18.71 23.16
N GLU A 12 6.53 19.66 23.82
CA GLU A 12 6.31 21.02 23.29
C GLU A 12 7.62 21.73 22.91
N LYS A 13 8.71 21.49 23.65
CA LYS A 13 10.02 22.09 23.35
C LYS A 13 10.58 21.55 22.06
N PHE A 14 10.43 20.25 21.80
CA PHE A 14 10.83 19.65 20.54
C PHE A 14 10.03 20.22 19.36
N TYR A 15 8.72 20.37 19.49
CA TYR A 15 7.90 21.00 18.45
C TYR A 15 8.33 22.45 18.18
N ASN A 16 8.59 23.24 19.22
CA ASN A 16 9.06 24.62 19.07
C ASN A 16 10.41 24.70 18.33
N LYS A 17 11.36 23.80 18.64
CA LYS A 17 12.61 23.70 17.87
C LYS A 17 12.36 23.46 16.38
N LEU A 18 11.45 22.57 16.02
CA LEU A 18 11.15 22.29 14.61
C LEU A 18 10.55 23.52 13.89
N ILE A 19 9.71 24.30 14.59
CA ILE A 19 9.14 25.56 14.09
C ILE A 19 10.24 26.61 13.90
N GLU A 20 11.19 26.69 14.83
CA GLU A 20 12.39 27.55 14.74
C GLU A 20 13.38 27.11 13.65
N GLY A 21 13.10 26.02 12.94
CA GLY A 21 13.89 25.55 11.80
C GLY A 21 14.96 24.52 12.17
N TYR A 22 15.02 24.05 13.42
CA TYR A 22 15.95 22.99 13.79
C TYR A 22 15.67 21.70 13.01
N ARG A 23 16.73 21.08 12.48
CA ARG A 23 16.72 19.75 11.83
C ARG A 23 17.92 18.95 12.32
N MET A 24 17.87 17.63 12.14
CA MET A 24 18.99 16.76 12.50
C MET A 24 20.26 17.14 11.75
N GLU A 25 21.40 16.91 12.40
CA GLU A 25 22.70 17.01 11.76
C GLU A 25 22.87 15.96 10.66
N LYS A 26 23.87 16.17 9.79
CA LYS A 26 24.17 15.24 8.70
C LYS A 26 24.57 13.87 9.25
N PRO A 27 23.91 12.77 8.86
CA PRO A 27 24.35 11.43 9.22
C PRO A 27 25.78 11.13 8.75
N HIS A 28 26.50 10.27 9.47
CA HIS A 28 27.90 9.95 9.17
C HIS A 28 28.10 9.43 7.74
N TYR A 29 27.23 8.53 7.29
CA TYR A 29 27.30 7.89 5.97
C TYR A 29 26.57 8.64 4.85
N ALA A 30 25.95 9.79 5.16
CA ALA A 30 25.30 10.61 4.13
C ALA A 30 26.32 11.50 3.43
N SER A 31 26.29 11.51 2.09
CA SER A 31 27.02 12.53 1.32
C SER A 31 26.39 13.91 1.55
N ASN A 32 27.13 14.97 1.21
CA ASN A 32 26.61 16.34 1.33
C ASN A 32 25.41 16.56 0.41
N ASP A 33 25.40 15.96 -0.77
CA ASP A 33 24.30 16.08 -1.74
C ASP A 33 23.02 15.40 -1.23
N VAL A 34 23.15 14.21 -0.65
CA VAL A 34 22.00 13.52 -0.02
C VAL A 34 21.47 14.34 1.15
N TYR A 35 22.34 14.91 1.99
CA TYR A 35 21.89 15.74 3.11
C TYR A 35 21.21 17.02 2.66
N LYS A 36 21.70 17.65 1.58
CA LYS A 36 21.03 18.79 0.97
C LYS A 36 19.60 18.45 0.53
N VAL A 37 19.40 17.29 -0.11
CA VAL A 37 18.07 16.78 -0.46
C VAL A 37 17.20 16.59 0.79
N MET A 38 17.75 16.03 1.88
CA MET A 38 17.01 15.89 3.16
C MET A 38 16.52 17.25 3.70
N LEU A 39 17.39 18.28 3.70
CA LEU A 39 17.02 19.62 4.15
C LEU A 39 15.92 20.25 3.28
N GLU A 40 15.95 20.04 1.97
CA GLU A 40 14.92 20.52 1.04
C GLU A 40 13.58 19.81 1.26
N CYS A 41 13.58 18.50 1.53
CA CYS A 41 12.37 17.76 1.95
C CYS A 41 11.76 18.32 3.25
N TRP A 42 12.58 18.94 4.08
CA TRP A 42 12.23 19.48 5.38
C TRP A 42 11.93 20.98 5.37
N HIS A 43 11.76 21.57 4.18
CA HIS A 43 11.44 22.98 4.02
C HIS A 43 10.16 23.35 4.80
N GLU A 44 10.21 24.51 5.48
CA GLU A 44 9.12 25.05 6.30
C GLU A 44 7.83 25.15 5.49
N LYS A 45 7.89 25.85 4.34
CA LYS A 45 6.80 25.96 3.37
C LYS A 45 6.62 24.65 2.59
N PRO A 46 5.46 23.96 2.69
CA PRO A 46 5.24 22.68 2.02
C PRO A 46 5.35 22.75 0.49
N ASN A 47 4.94 23.87 -0.11
CA ASN A 47 4.97 24.08 -1.56
C ASN A 47 6.37 24.31 -2.13
N LEU A 48 7.40 24.44 -1.27
CA LEU A 48 8.79 24.55 -1.69
C LEU A 48 9.56 23.23 -1.52
N ARG A 49 8.90 22.18 -1.03
CA ARG A 49 9.49 20.84 -0.94
C ARG A 49 9.52 20.21 -2.34
N PRO A 50 10.58 19.47 -2.69
CA PRO A 50 10.66 18.78 -3.96
C PRO A 50 9.56 17.71 -4.06
N SER A 51 9.01 17.54 -5.25
CA SER A 51 8.11 16.45 -5.58
C SER A 51 8.85 15.10 -5.59
N PHE A 52 8.11 14.01 -5.48
CA PHE A 52 8.69 12.68 -5.59
C PHE A 52 9.39 12.43 -6.94
N THR A 53 8.88 13.01 -8.02
CA THR A 53 9.51 12.94 -9.35
C THR A 53 10.87 13.60 -9.34
N GLU A 54 10.97 14.84 -8.85
CA GLU A 54 12.26 15.56 -8.73
C GLU A 54 13.24 14.84 -7.81
N LEU A 55 12.75 14.24 -6.72
CA LEU A 55 13.58 13.44 -5.81
C LEU A 55 14.15 12.19 -6.49
N ALA A 56 13.33 11.47 -7.24
CA ALA A 56 13.77 10.27 -7.97
C ALA A 56 14.82 10.60 -9.03
N GLU A 57 14.64 11.70 -9.76
CA GLU A 57 15.62 12.19 -10.73
C GLU A 57 16.94 12.54 -10.04
N ARG A 58 16.90 13.42 -9.02
CA ARG A 58 18.13 13.89 -8.34
C ARG A 58 18.89 12.77 -7.65
N LEU A 59 18.20 11.86 -6.97
CA LEU A 59 18.85 10.71 -6.33
C LEU A 59 19.38 9.73 -7.38
N GLY A 60 18.67 9.58 -8.50
CA GLY A 60 19.13 8.79 -9.63
C GLY A 60 20.40 9.36 -10.27
N ASP A 61 20.52 10.67 -10.36
CA ASP A 61 21.70 11.36 -10.93
C ASP A 61 22.94 11.27 -10.03
N MET A 62 22.76 10.97 -8.73
CA MET A 62 23.87 10.67 -7.83
C MET A 62 24.45 9.27 -8.05
N LEU A 63 23.76 8.40 -8.79
CA LEU A 63 24.19 7.04 -9.10
C LEU A 63 24.79 6.99 -10.52
N GLU A 64 25.76 6.09 -10.71
CA GLU A 64 26.20 5.76 -12.06
C GLU A 64 25.05 5.09 -12.83
N ASN A 65 24.88 5.42 -14.11
CA ASN A 65 23.78 4.90 -14.93
C ASN A 65 23.68 3.37 -14.91
N THR A 66 24.81 2.68 -14.90
CA THR A 66 24.90 1.20 -14.82
C THR A 66 24.33 0.67 -13.51
N VAL A 67 24.66 1.32 -12.39
CA VAL A 67 24.16 0.98 -11.06
C VAL A 67 22.67 1.31 -10.94
N LYS A 68 22.24 2.47 -11.44
CA LYS A 68 20.83 2.89 -11.46
C LYS A 68 19.95 1.88 -12.18
N SER A 69 20.31 1.50 -13.41
CA SER A 69 19.56 0.48 -14.18
C SER A 69 19.47 -0.83 -13.42
N HIS A 70 20.59 -1.31 -12.87
CA HIS A 70 20.59 -2.57 -12.12
C HIS A 70 19.62 -2.55 -10.92
N TYR A 71 19.58 -1.46 -10.14
CA TYR A 71 18.66 -1.35 -9.01
C TYR A 71 17.18 -1.30 -9.43
N ILE A 72 16.86 -0.69 -10.57
CA ILE A 72 15.50 -0.69 -11.11
C ILE A 72 15.10 -2.10 -11.54
N ASP A 73 15.98 -2.81 -12.23
CA ASP A 73 15.71 -4.18 -12.72
C ASP A 73 15.47 -5.18 -11.58
N LEU A 74 16.02 -4.95 -10.38
CA LEU A 74 15.76 -5.78 -9.19
C LEU A 74 14.28 -5.74 -8.75
N ASN A 75 13.52 -4.70 -9.14
CA ASN A 75 12.11 -4.59 -8.82
C ASN A 75 11.20 -5.34 -9.81
N ASP A 76 11.67 -5.65 -11.02
CA ASP A 76 10.93 -6.38 -12.05
C ASP A 76 10.23 -7.67 -11.57
N PRO A 77 10.86 -8.57 -10.79
CA PRO A 77 10.17 -9.77 -10.31
C PRO A 77 8.96 -9.44 -9.42
N TYR A 78 9.02 -8.35 -8.65
CA TYR A 78 7.91 -7.93 -7.79
C TYR A 78 6.80 -7.26 -8.59
N ILE A 79 7.15 -6.49 -9.63
CA ILE A 79 6.16 -5.93 -10.55
C ILE A 79 5.39 -7.04 -11.25
N LYS A 80 6.09 -8.04 -11.80
CA LYS A 80 5.46 -9.21 -12.43
C LYS A 80 4.56 -9.98 -11.47
N LEU A 81 5.03 -10.21 -10.25
CA LEU A 81 4.22 -10.89 -9.23
C LEU A 81 2.96 -10.08 -8.88
N ASN A 82 3.07 -8.77 -8.75
CA ASN A 82 1.94 -7.89 -8.47
C ASN A 82 0.93 -7.91 -9.64
N GLU A 83 1.41 -7.88 -10.88
CA GLU A 83 0.58 -8.00 -12.08
C GLU A 83 -0.13 -9.35 -12.14
N GLU A 84 0.58 -10.46 -11.89
CA GLU A 84 0.01 -11.81 -11.83
C GLU A 84 -1.04 -11.94 -10.71
N PHE A 85 -0.75 -11.41 -9.53
CA PHE A 85 -1.66 -11.40 -8.39
C PHE A 85 -2.95 -10.62 -8.70
N LEU A 86 -2.83 -9.46 -9.36
CA LEU A 86 -3.98 -8.64 -9.76
C LEU A 86 -4.73 -9.20 -10.97
N ALA A 87 -4.06 -9.99 -11.81
CA ALA A 87 -4.67 -10.68 -12.96
C ALA A 87 -5.38 -11.99 -12.55
N GLN A 88 -5.20 -12.46 -11.33
CA GLN A 88 -5.93 -13.59 -10.80
C GLN A 88 -7.40 -13.20 -10.59
N GLU A 89 -8.33 -13.97 -11.17
CA GLU A 89 -9.76 -13.78 -10.92
C GLU A 89 -10.06 -13.92 -9.43
N ASP A 90 -10.50 -12.83 -8.81
CA ASP A 90 -10.95 -12.81 -7.42
C ASP A 90 -12.30 -13.53 -7.33
N TYR A 91 -12.53 -14.30 -6.28
CA TYR A 91 -13.86 -14.84 -5.99
C TYR A 91 -14.92 -13.72 -5.97
N LEU A 92 -14.52 -12.51 -5.56
CA LEU A 92 -15.36 -11.31 -5.62
C LEU A 92 -15.59 -10.77 -7.05
N SER A 93 -14.68 -10.99 -8.01
CA SER A 93 -14.91 -10.64 -9.43
C SER A 93 -15.84 -11.64 -10.13
N LEU A 94 -15.82 -12.91 -9.70
CA LEU A 94 -16.69 -13.97 -10.19
C LEU A 94 -18.13 -13.88 -9.63
N ILE A 95 -18.30 -13.33 -8.43
CA ILE A 95 -19.63 -13.08 -7.85
C ILE A 95 -20.09 -11.68 -8.26
N LYS A 96 -20.86 -11.62 -9.35
CA LYS A 96 -21.63 -10.42 -9.66
C LYS A 96 -22.53 -10.09 -8.48
N ALA A 97 -22.59 -8.79 -8.11
CA ALA A 97 -23.53 -8.31 -7.11
C ALA A 97 -24.93 -8.88 -7.41
N PRO A 98 -25.60 -9.51 -6.43
CA PRO A 98 -26.89 -10.13 -6.66
C PRO A 98 -27.82 -9.07 -7.23
N ASN A 99 -28.27 -9.25 -8.47
CA ASN A 99 -29.29 -8.39 -9.00
C ASN A 99 -30.59 -8.68 -8.25
N TYR A 100 -31.32 -7.64 -7.87
CA TYR A 100 -32.61 -7.75 -7.18
C TYR A 100 -33.71 -8.37 -8.07
N THR A 101 -33.37 -8.67 -9.33
CA THR A 101 -34.27 -9.22 -10.36
C THR A 101 -34.51 -10.73 -10.19
N ASN A 102 -33.69 -11.45 -9.41
CA ASN A 102 -33.85 -12.90 -9.18
C ASN A 102 -34.52 -13.25 -7.84
N TRP A 103 -35.20 -12.29 -7.21
CA TRP A 103 -35.85 -12.46 -5.91
C TRP A 103 -37.31 -12.86 -6.12
N VAL A 104 -37.65 -14.10 -5.80
CA VAL A 104 -39.04 -14.59 -5.86
C VAL A 104 -39.64 -14.51 -4.46
N PRO A 105 -40.83 -13.92 -4.28
CA PRO A 105 -41.51 -13.94 -3.00
C PRO A 105 -41.98 -15.38 -2.71
N ALA A 106 -41.37 -16.04 -1.72
CA ALA A 106 -41.89 -17.27 -1.19
C ALA A 106 -43.00 -16.93 -0.18
N LYS A 107 -44.22 -17.42 -0.42
CA LYS A 107 -45.32 -17.35 0.57
C LYS A 107 -45.17 -18.51 1.54
N GLU A 108 -44.69 -18.23 2.74
CA GLU A 108 -45.01 -19.01 3.93
C GLU A 108 -45.85 -18.12 4.86
N GLU A 109 -46.77 -18.72 5.60
CA GLU A 109 -47.88 -18.05 6.30
C GLU A 109 -47.46 -16.74 7.01
N GLY A 110 -47.99 -15.63 6.50
CA GLY A 110 -47.99 -14.33 7.18
C GLY A 110 -46.90 -13.33 6.77
N TYR A 111 -45.78 -13.73 6.17
CA TYR A 111 -44.71 -12.80 5.78
C TYR A 111 -44.02 -13.20 4.46
N THR A 112 -43.64 -12.21 3.65
CA THR A 112 -42.90 -12.45 2.39
C THR A 112 -41.42 -12.56 2.70
N VAL A 113 -40.84 -13.74 2.48
CA VAL A 113 -39.38 -13.94 2.51
C VAL A 113 -38.89 -13.95 1.07
N MET A 114 -37.94 -13.07 0.77
CA MET A 114 -37.28 -13.08 -0.53
C MET A 114 -36.17 -14.13 -0.52
N ARG A 115 -36.23 -15.08 -1.44
CA ARG A 115 -35.20 -16.11 -1.61
C ARG A 115 -34.61 -16.02 -3.02
N PRO A 116 -33.30 -16.29 -3.19
CA PRO A 116 -32.70 -16.37 -4.52
C PRO A 116 -33.34 -17.49 -5.33
N SER A 117 -33.75 -17.20 -6.57
CA SER A 117 -34.10 -18.24 -7.54
C SER A 117 -32.81 -18.89 -8.06
N PHE A 118 -32.61 -20.17 -7.77
CA PHE A 118 -31.54 -20.95 -8.39
C PHE A 118 -32.06 -21.54 -9.70
N SER A 119 -31.91 -20.83 -10.81
CA SER A 119 -32.05 -21.45 -12.13
C SER A 119 -30.73 -22.12 -12.50
N ASP A 120 -30.68 -23.44 -12.36
CA ASP A 120 -29.68 -24.35 -12.94
C ASP A 120 -28.23 -23.86 -12.90
N ALA A 121 -27.70 -23.61 -11.71
CA ALA A 121 -26.26 -23.70 -11.50
C ALA A 121 -25.93 -25.18 -11.24
N LYS A 122 -25.45 -25.88 -12.28
CA LYS A 122 -24.68 -27.11 -12.09
C LYS A 122 -23.39 -26.78 -11.35
N GLU A 123 -23.48 -26.68 -10.03
CA GLU A 123 -22.52 -27.19 -9.05
C GLU A 123 -23.05 -26.76 -7.69
N SER A 124 -23.63 -27.71 -6.98
CA SER A 124 -23.70 -27.63 -5.53
C SER A 124 -22.25 -27.54 -5.05
N LEU A 125 -21.78 -26.33 -4.75
CA LEU A 125 -20.58 -26.12 -3.95
C LEU A 125 -20.84 -26.77 -2.60
N GLU A 126 -20.48 -28.04 -2.47
CA GLU A 126 -20.42 -28.72 -1.17
C GLU A 126 -19.37 -27.99 -0.33
N LEU A 127 -19.83 -27.13 0.56
CA LEU A 127 -19.06 -26.60 1.67
C LEU A 127 -18.80 -27.75 2.66
N ALA A 128 -17.76 -28.55 2.40
CA ALA A 128 -17.27 -29.50 3.38
C ALA A 128 -16.50 -28.72 4.49
N PRO A 129 -16.82 -28.91 5.78
CA PRO A 129 -16.08 -28.29 6.86
C PRO A 129 -14.67 -28.86 6.98
N MET A 130 -13.68 -27.99 7.18
CA MET A 130 -12.23 -28.26 7.23
C MET A 130 -11.76 -28.97 8.52
N LEU A 131 -12.56 -29.84 9.12
CA LEU A 131 -12.23 -30.49 10.40
C LEU A 131 -12.44 -31.99 10.33
N ASP A 132 -11.35 -32.71 10.03
CA ASP A 132 -10.84 -33.86 10.77
C ASP A 132 -9.83 -34.58 9.88
N GLN A 133 -8.54 -34.62 10.28
CA GLN A 133 -7.70 -35.80 10.16
C GLN A 133 -6.66 -35.75 11.28
N GLY A 134 -7.06 -36.25 12.45
CA GLY A 134 -6.11 -36.86 13.36
C GLY A 134 -5.61 -38.18 12.78
N ASN A 135 -4.28 -38.33 12.68
CA ASN A 135 -3.53 -39.53 13.09
C ASN A 135 -2.04 -39.18 13.20
#